data_AF-A0A7R6XMZ7-F1
#
_entry.id   AF-A0A7R6XMZ7-F1
#
_cell.length_a   1.000
_cell.length_b   1.000
_cell.length_c   1.000
_cell.angle_alpha   90.00
_cell.angle_beta   90.00
_cell.angle_gamma   90.00
#
_symmetry.space_group_name_H-M   'P 1'
#
loop_
_entity.id
_entity.type
_entity.pdbx_description
1 polymer ?
#
loop_
_entity_poly.entity_id
_entity_poly.type
_entity_poly.pdbx_seq_one_letter_code
_entity_poly.pdbx_strand_id
1 'polypeptide(L)'
;MPIKFTHVPGKSANGGFFYDFAETATKLSLIEDVGFQKIVVDDPAGLLTNMDIAAQGLERTASLEVVLTHWAGVVEPTVAARQLAALSAKSGGRLSLRMLSEPLSDEDAEARPVGHTAVWQRIDEYLVLLKRLWSNDRPFDHEGAFYSVKGGYVPRKGPHGADVTIRLGGQSGTALRVAGRHADVFELSAGSPDEVGQLIERVRAAAAEHGRAGKLRFALPVRIRSQKDAVVADHKAVEVSRSPAEIALALLPYAALGIREFMIAGIDRPREIATVGREAVTLISNSLARREAEAPQPGAFARRLPPESRAPV
;
A
#
# COMPACT_ATOMS: atom_id res chain seq x y z
N MET A 1 9.55 9.79 -10.68
CA MET A 1 8.44 8.81 -10.73
C MET A 1 7.15 9.54 -10.42
N PRO A 2 6.08 9.35 -11.18
CA PRO A 2 4.81 10.05 -10.95
C PRO A 2 4.21 9.65 -9.60
N ILE A 3 3.49 10.59 -8.97
CA ILE A 3 2.70 10.32 -7.79
C ILE A 3 1.50 9.46 -8.18
N LYS A 4 1.20 8.48 -7.34
CA LYS A 4 0.06 7.59 -7.48
C LYS A 4 -0.98 7.86 -6.41
N PHE A 5 -2.22 7.58 -6.74
CA PHE A 5 -3.35 7.68 -5.84
C PHE A 5 -4.02 6.31 -5.70
N THR A 6 -4.33 5.99 -4.45
CA THR A 6 -5.03 4.77 -4.06
C THR A 6 -6.34 5.17 -3.42
N HIS A 7 -7.47 4.74 -3.97
CA HIS A 7 -8.77 4.97 -3.35
C HIS A 7 -8.93 4.01 -2.17
N VAL A 8 -9.32 4.54 -1.01
CA VAL A 8 -9.59 3.76 0.19
C VAL A 8 -11.08 3.90 0.52
N PRO A 9 -11.89 2.89 0.16
CA PRO A 9 -13.29 2.85 0.52
C PRO A 9 -13.52 3.05 2.02
N GLY A 10 -14.52 3.86 2.38
CA GLY A 10 -15.00 3.96 3.76
C GLY A 10 -15.72 2.71 4.24
N LYS A 11 -15.65 2.47 5.56
CA LYS A 11 -16.45 1.46 6.26
C LYS A 11 -17.77 2.12 6.67
N SER A 12 -18.86 1.83 5.96
CA SER A 12 -20.20 2.36 6.26
C SER A 12 -21.03 1.37 7.07
N ALA A 13 -21.81 1.86 8.04
CA ALA A 13 -22.73 1.05 8.84
C ALA A 13 -23.98 0.57 8.05
N ASN A 14 -24.33 1.26 6.95
CA ASN A 14 -25.56 1.01 6.18
C ASN A 14 -25.31 0.23 4.87
N GLY A 15 -24.34 -0.67 4.88
CA GLY A 15 -23.86 -1.41 3.70
C GLY A 15 -22.48 -0.93 3.28
N GLY A 16 -21.53 -1.87 3.18
CA GLY A 16 -20.15 -1.60 2.78
C GLY A 16 -20.05 -1.06 1.35
N PHE A 17 -18.92 -0.44 0.99
CA PHE A 17 -18.69 0.12 -0.34
C PHE A 17 -18.96 -0.86 -1.49
N PHE A 18 -18.68 -2.14 -1.26
CA PHE A 18 -18.82 -3.23 -2.24
C PHE A 18 -20.15 -4.01 -2.13
N TYR A 19 -21.09 -3.55 -1.30
CA TYR A 19 -22.32 -4.29 -1.00
C TYR A 19 -23.29 -4.36 -2.19
N ASP A 20 -23.53 -3.23 -2.87
CA ASP A 20 -24.37 -3.19 -4.07
C ASP A 20 -23.51 -3.37 -5.32
N PHE A 21 -23.77 -4.44 -6.07
CA PHE A 21 -23.01 -4.81 -7.25
C PHE A 21 -23.06 -3.80 -8.40
N ALA A 22 -24.24 -3.22 -8.68
CA ALA A 22 -24.42 -2.27 -9.77
C ALA A 22 -23.79 -0.92 -9.43
N GLU A 23 -23.95 -0.48 -8.17
CA GLU A 23 -23.32 0.74 -7.67
C GLU A 23 -21.79 0.57 -7.64
N THR A 24 -21.29 -0.59 -7.19
CA THR A 24 -19.85 -0.91 -7.15
C THR A 24 -19.22 -0.81 -8.53
N ALA A 25 -19.83 -1.38 -9.57
CA ALA A 25 -19.31 -1.30 -10.93
C ALA A 25 -19.18 0.16 -11.41
N THR A 26 -20.19 0.98 -11.12
CA THR A 26 -20.18 2.41 -11.46
C THR A 26 -19.08 3.16 -10.71
N LYS A 27 -18.92 2.91 -9.41
CA LYS A 27 -17.86 3.52 -8.59
C LYS A 27 -16.46 3.12 -9.08
N LEU A 28 -16.24 1.85 -9.39
CA LEU A 28 -14.96 1.35 -9.90
C LEU A 28 -14.57 2.01 -11.22
N SER A 29 -15.52 2.13 -12.16
CA SER A 29 -15.29 2.85 -13.42
C SER A 29 -14.92 4.31 -13.17
N LEU A 30 -15.66 5.00 -12.29
CA LEU A 30 -15.38 6.40 -11.97
C LEU A 30 -14.01 6.59 -11.32
N ILE A 31 -13.60 5.70 -10.41
CA ILE A 31 -12.28 5.73 -9.76
C ILE A 31 -11.16 5.60 -10.79
N GLU A 32 -11.31 4.67 -11.74
CA GLU A 32 -10.38 4.47 -12.84
C GLU A 32 -10.32 5.71 -13.76
N ASP A 33 -11.47 6.24 -14.17
CA ASP A 33 -11.59 7.38 -15.10
C ASP A 33 -11.04 8.69 -14.53
N VAL A 34 -11.16 8.93 -13.21
CA VAL A 34 -10.60 10.14 -12.59
C VAL A 34 -9.11 10.01 -12.26
N GLY A 35 -8.50 8.86 -12.55
CA GLY A 35 -7.07 8.67 -12.49
C GLY A 35 -6.55 8.17 -11.14
N PHE A 36 -7.33 7.43 -10.36
CA PHE A 36 -6.74 6.56 -9.33
C PHE A 36 -6.07 5.36 -10.01
N GLN A 37 -4.93 4.92 -9.47
CA GLN A 37 -4.22 3.74 -9.98
C GLN A 37 -4.58 2.49 -9.21
N LYS A 38 -5.08 2.63 -7.98
CA LYS A 38 -5.32 1.50 -7.08
C LYS A 38 -6.58 1.69 -6.26
N ILE A 39 -7.12 0.57 -5.77
CA ILE A 39 -8.21 0.54 -4.80
C ILE A 39 -7.91 -0.45 -3.68
N VAL A 40 -8.18 -0.07 -2.44
CA VAL A 40 -8.12 -0.98 -1.28
C VAL A 40 -9.39 -1.81 -1.18
N VAL A 41 -9.22 -3.12 -0.98
CA VAL A 41 -10.28 -4.04 -0.58
C VAL A 41 -10.01 -4.43 0.88
N ASP A 42 -10.86 -3.95 1.77
CA ASP A 42 -10.77 -4.11 3.24
C ASP A 42 -12.18 -4.11 3.86
N ASP A 43 -12.98 -5.09 3.44
CA ASP A 43 -14.36 -5.24 3.89
C ASP A 43 -14.43 -5.87 5.29
N PRO A 44 -15.29 -5.35 6.20
CA PRO A 44 -15.42 -5.88 7.55
C PRO A 44 -15.95 -7.32 7.60
N ALA A 45 -16.55 -7.85 6.53
CA ALA A 45 -16.97 -9.25 6.47
C ALA A 45 -15.79 -10.25 6.44
N GLY A 46 -14.55 -9.77 6.30
CA GLY A 46 -13.34 -10.57 6.50
C GLY A 46 -12.73 -11.13 5.21
N LEU A 47 -11.75 -12.02 5.39
CA LEU A 47 -10.80 -12.38 4.32
C LEU A 47 -11.45 -13.01 3.09
N LEU A 48 -12.37 -13.94 3.28
CA LEU A 48 -12.96 -14.67 2.15
C LEU A 48 -13.77 -13.71 1.28
N THR A 49 -14.54 -12.82 1.90
CA THR A 49 -15.25 -11.74 1.21
C THR A 49 -14.27 -10.81 0.48
N ASN A 50 -13.14 -10.45 1.11
CA ASN A 50 -12.10 -9.64 0.47
C ASN A 50 -11.51 -10.32 -0.78
N MET A 51 -11.29 -11.63 -0.75
CA MET A 51 -10.80 -12.39 -1.91
C MET A 51 -11.81 -12.35 -3.07
N ASP A 52 -13.10 -12.49 -2.79
CA ASP A 52 -14.17 -12.45 -3.79
C ASP A 52 -14.33 -11.04 -4.38
N ILE A 53 -14.32 -10.01 -3.53
CA ILE A 53 -14.35 -8.60 -3.97
C ILE A 53 -13.13 -8.29 -4.83
N ALA A 54 -11.95 -8.75 -4.43
CA ALA A 54 -10.73 -8.52 -5.19
C ALA A 54 -10.79 -9.18 -6.58
N ALA A 55 -11.26 -10.43 -6.66
CA ALA A 55 -11.44 -11.10 -7.95
C ALA A 55 -12.42 -10.35 -8.87
N GLN A 56 -13.53 -9.86 -8.32
CA GLN A 56 -14.51 -9.07 -9.07
C GLN A 56 -13.96 -7.71 -9.49
N GLY A 57 -13.25 -7.02 -8.61
CA GLY A 57 -12.62 -5.72 -8.90
C GLY A 57 -11.61 -5.84 -10.04
N LEU A 58 -10.77 -6.88 -10.02
CA LEU A 58 -9.79 -7.15 -11.09
C LEU A 58 -10.47 -7.46 -12.44
N GLU A 59 -11.62 -8.14 -12.42
CA GLU A 59 -12.36 -8.48 -13.65
C GLU A 59 -13.14 -7.30 -14.24
N ARG A 60 -13.60 -6.38 -13.38
CA ARG A 60 -14.44 -5.22 -13.77
C ARG A 60 -13.64 -3.99 -14.17
N THR A 61 -12.33 -3.99 -13.96
CA THR A 61 -11.46 -2.84 -14.19
C THR A 61 -10.35 -3.20 -15.16
N ALA A 62 -9.98 -2.26 -16.01
CA ALA A 62 -8.99 -2.52 -17.06
C ALA A 62 -7.55 -2.34 -16.57
N SER A 63 -7.33 -1.43 -15.62
CA SER A 63 -6.02 -0.92 -15.22
C SER A 63 -5.83 -0.75 -13.72
N LEU A 64 -6.90 -0.69 -12.92
CA LEU A 64 -6.79 -0.56 -11.47
C LEU A 64 -6.04 -1.75 -10.84
N GLU A 65 -5.04 -1.42 -10.01
CA GLU A 65 -4.39 -2.36 -9.10
C GLU A 65 -5.29 -2.57 -7.86
N VAL A 66 -5.62 -3.82 -7.54
CA VAL A 66 -6.37 -4.15 -6.33
C VAL A 66 -5.39 -4.41 -5.19
N VAL A 67 -5.54 -3.62 -4.13
CA VAL A 67 -4.81 -3.74 -2.87
C VAL A 67 -5.67 -4.56 -1.91
N LEU A 68 -5.45 -5.87 -1.92
CA LEU A 68 -6.20 -6.84 -1.13
C LEU A 68 -5.68 -6.87 0.32
N THR A 69 -6.55 -6.55 1.28
CA THR A 69 -6.24 -6.74 2.70
C THR A 69 -6.36 -8.22 3.06
N HIS A 70 -5.27 -8.78 3.59
CA HIS A 70 -5.10 -10.20 3.88
C HIS A 70 -4.54 -10.41 5.29
N TRP A 71 -4.97 -11.49 5.95
CA TRP A 71 -4.55 -11.82 7.31
C TRP A 71 -3.93 -13.21 7.39
N ALA A 72 -2.77 -13.31 8.02
CA ALA A 72 -2.14 -14.59 8.32
C ALA A 72 -2.93 -15.32 9.40
N GLY A 73 -3.21 -16.61 9.16
CA GLY A 73 -3.95 -17.48 10.10
C GLY A 73 -5.41 -17.73 9.74
N VAL A 74 -5.94 -17.11 8.69
CA VAL A 74 -7.31 -17.38 8.20
C VAL A 74 -7.31 -18.43 7.09
N VAL A 75 -6.36 -18.35 6.15
CA VAL A 75 -6.19 -19.32 5.06
C VAL A 75 -4.78 -19.87 5.08
N GLU A 76 -4.64 -21.19 4.97
CA GLU A 76 -3.35 -21.88 4.91
C GLU A 76 -2.42 -21.31 3.82
N PRO A 77 -1.10 -21.17 4.07
CA PRO A 77 -0.18 -20.53 3.14
C PRO A 77 -0.18 -21.16 1.75
N THR A 78 -0.31 -22.48 1.65
CA THR A 78 -0.33 -23.21 0.38
C THR A 78 -1.57 -22.90 -0.45
N VAL A 79 -2.74 -22.78 0.20
CA VAL A 79 -4.00 -22.44 -0.45
C VAL A 79 -3.98 -20.98 -0.89
N ALA A 80 -3.59 -20.07 0.01
CA ALA A 80 -3.49 -18.65 -0.29
C ALA A 80 -2.48 -18.39 -1.42
N ALA A 81 -1.30 -19.00 -1.39
CA ALA A 81 -0.30 -18.82 -2.44
C ALA A 81 -0.84 -19.22 -3.83
N ARG A 82 -1.62 -20.31 -3.91
CA ARG A 82 -2.25 -20.75 -5.16
C ARG A 82 -3.29 -19.75 -5.66
N GLN A 83 -4.18 -19.29 -4.77
CA GLN A 83 -5.24 -18.35 -5.14
C GLN A 83 -4.66 -17.00 -5.57
N LEU A 84 -3.73 -16.45 -4.79
CA LEU A 84 -3.08 -15.16 -5.07
C LEU A 84 -2.27 -15.20 -6.36
N ALA A 85 -1.55 -16.31 -6.63
CA ALA A 85 -0.83 -16.48 -7.89
C ALA A 85 -1.79 -16.52 -9.09
N ALA A 86 -2.92 -17.20 -8.97
CA ALA A 86 -3.93 -17.26 -10.02
C ALA A 86 -4.57 -15.89 -10.29
N LEU A 87 -4.91 -15.14 -9.23
CA LEU A 87 -5.47 -13.78 -9.35
C LEU A 87 -4.46 -12.81 -9.96
N SER A 88 -3.19 -12.84 -9.52
CA SER A 88 -2.12 -12.01 -10.09
C SER A 88 -1.92 -12.33 -11.58
N ALA A 89 -1.84 -13.61 -11.95
CA ALA A 89 -1.69 -14.02 -13.34
C ALA A 89 -2.88 -13.60 -14.21
N LYS A 90 -4.12 -13.84 -13.76
CA LYS A 90 -5.35 -13.47 -14.51
C LYS A 90 -5.46 -11.96 -14.71
N SER A 91 -5.00 -11.17 -13.74
CA SER A 91 -5.10 -9.71 -13.78
C SER A 91 -3.93 -8.99 -14.45
N GLY A 92 -2.90 -9.72 -14.90
CA GLY A 92 -1.69 -9.12 -15.47
C GLY A 92 -0.82 -8.42 -14.43
N GLY A 93 -0.76 -8.93 -13.20
CA GLY A 93 0.07 -8.39 -12.12
C GLY A 93 -0.55 -7.22 -11.36
N ARG A 94 -1.87 -7.00 -11.49
CA ARG A 94 -2.60 -5.90 -10.83
C ARG A 94 -3.03 -6.23 -9.40
N LEU A 95 -2.36 -7.17 -8.73
CA LEU A 95 -2.67 -7.56 -7.36
C LEU A 95 -1.54 -7.16 -6.41
N SER A 96 -1.90 -6.41 -5.37
CA SER A 96 -1.07 -6.13 -4.20
C SER A 96 -1.65 -6.82 -2.97
N LEU A 97 -0.78 -7.43 -2.16
CA LEU A 97 -1.17 -8.06 -0.89
C LEU A 97 -0.84 -7.12 0.27
N ARG A 98 -1.86 -6.53 0.88
CA ARG A 98 -1.77 -5.69 2.08
C ARG A 98 -1.95 -6.55 3.32
N MET A 99 -0.87 -6.77 4.05
CA MET A 99 -0.87 -7.55 5.28
C MET A 99 -0.92 -6.62 6.49
N LEU A 100 -1.87 -6.86 7.38
CA LEU A 100 -2.02 -6.12 8.64
C LEU A 100 -2.00 -7.10 9.81
N SER A 101 -1.64 -6.62 10.99
CA SER A 101 -2.16 -7.23 12.21
C SER A 101 -3.67 -6.97 12.22
N GLU A 102 -4.50 -8.01 12.33
CA GLU A 102 -5.97 -7.87 12.42
C GLU A 102 -6.36 -6.71 13.37
N PRO A 103 -7.30 -5.82 12.99
CA PRO A 103 -7.88 -4.90 13.95
C PRO A 103 -8.67 -5.76 14.93
N LEU A 104 -8.22 -5.81 16.18
CA LEU A 104 -8.97 -6.48 17.23
C LEU A 104 -9.88 -5.44 17.88
N SER A 105 -11.14 -5.81 18.07
CA SER A 105 -11.97 -5.15 19.07
C SER A 105 -11.35 -5.39 20.45
N ASP A 106 -11.53 -4.46 21.40
CA ASP A 106 -10.99 -4.62 22.76
C ASP A 106 -11.54 -5.89 23.46
N GLU A 107 -12.72 -6.38 23.06
CA GLU A 107 -13.33 -7.61 23.58
C GLU A 107 -12.63 -8.89 23.08
N ASP A 108 -12.01 -8.85 21.90
CA ASP A 108 -11.27 -9.99 21.31
C ASP A 108 -9.83 -10.11 21.86
N ALA A 109 -9.36 -9.11 22.60
CA ALA A 109 -8.00 -9.06 23.15
C ALA A 109 -7.79 -10.05 24.31
N GLU A 110 -8.81 -10.31 25.13
CA GLU A 110 -8.75 -11.25 26.27
C GLU A 110 -8.84 -12.72 25.83
N ALA A 111 -9.40 -12.99 24.65
CA ALA A 111 -9.66 -14.35 24.17
C ALA A 111 -8.47 -15.03 23.45
N ARG A 112 -7.32 -14.36 23.27
CA ARG A 112 -6.16 -14.92 22.56
C ARG A 112 -4.95 -15.22 23.45
N PRO A 113 -4.39 -16.45 23.40
CA PRO A 113 -3.19 -16.82 24.16
C PRO A 113 -1.85 -16.25 23.66
N VAL A 114 -1.79 -15.36 22.66
CA VAL A 114 -0.50 -15.02 22.02
C VAL A 114 -0.41 -13.54 21.63
N GLY A 115 0.40 -12.79 22.39
CA GLY A 115 0.52 -11.34 22.29
C GLY A 115 1.02 -10.81 20.95
N HIS A 116 0.93 -9.49 20.78
CA HIS A 116 1.27 -8.72 19.56
C HIS A 116 2.56 -9.19 18.83
N THR A 117 3.60 -9.61 19.55
CA THR A 117 4.83 -10.16 18.94
C THR A 117 4.58 -11.43 18.12
N ALA A 118 3.78 -12.37 18.63
CA ALA A 118 3.51 -13.63 17.94
C ALA A 118 2.68 -13.43 16.68
N VAL A 119 1.78 -12.44 16.66
CA VAL A 119 1.04 -12.06 15.45
C VAL A 119 2.02 -11.67 14.33
N TRP A 120 3.02 -10.85 14.63
CA TRP A 120 4.04 -10.45 13.66
C TRP A 120 4.97 -11.59 13.26
N GLN A 121 5.33 -12.48 14.19
CA GLN A 121 6.11 -13.68 13.86
C GLN A 121 5.34 -14.63 12.92
N ARG A 122 4.03 -14.78 13.14
CA ARG A 122 3.16 -15.54 12.25
C ARG A 122 3.10 -14.91 10.86
N ILE A 123 2.96 -13.58 10.77
CA ILE A 123 2.98 -12.85 9.49
C ILE A 123 4.33 -13.03 8.77
N ASP A 124 5.45 -12.95 9.50
CA ASP A 124 6.80 -13.18 8.97
C ASP A 124 6.92 -14.57 8.33
N GLU A 125 6.59 -15.62 9.09
CA GLU A 125 6.63 -17.01 8.61
C GLU A 125 5.69 -17.23 7.41
N TYR A 126 4.48 -16.66 7.47
CA TYR A 126 3.50 -16.71 6.38
C TYR A 126 4.06 -16.10 5.09
N LEU A 127 4.66 -14.91 5.17
CA LEU A 127 5.24 -14.22 4.02
C LEU A 127 6.49 -14.92 3.47
N VAL A 128 7.30 -15.55 4.33
CA VAL A 128 8.40 -16.43 3.88
C VAL A 128 7.83 -17.58 3.04
N LEU A 129 6.79 -18.25 3.53
CA LEU A 129 6.15 -19.36 2.82
C LEU A 129 5.52 -18.93 1.50
N LEU A 130 4.75 -17.85 1.47
CA LEU A 130 4.14 -17.34 0.24
C LEU A 130 5.19 -17.04 -0.83
N LYS A 131 6.24 -16.28 -0.48
CA LYS A 131 7.30 -15.93 -1.42
C LYS A 131 8.07 -17.16 -1.91
N ARG A 132 8.30 -18.15 -1.05
CA ARG A 132 8.95 -19.41 -1.42
C ARG A 132 8.07 -20.23 -2.37
N LEU A 133 6.77 -20.34 -2.08
CA LEU A 133 5.77 -21.02 -2.93
C LEU A 133 5.61 -20.36 -4.32
N TRP A 134 5.75 -19.04 -4.39
CA TRP A 134 5.69 -18.29 -5.65
C TRP A 134 6.97 -18.34 -6.49
N SER A 135 8.11 -18.73 -5.91
CA SER A 135 9.41 -18.72 -6.59
C SER A 135 10.05 -20.10 -6.77
N ASN A 136 9.60 -21.14 -6.05
CA ASN A 136 10.27 -22.44 -6.06
C ASN A 136 10.04 -23.23 -7.37
N ASP A 137 11.11 -23.74 -7.98
CA ASP A 137 11.00 -24.61 -9.15
C ASP A 137 10.62 -26.07 -8.82
N ARG A 138 10.83 -26.49 -7.57
CA ARG A 138 10.54 -27.85 -7.09
C ARG A 138 9.80 -27.82 -5.75
N PRO A 139 8.96 -28.83 -5.45
CA PRO A 139 8.30 -28.94 -4.15
C PRO A 139 9.30 -28.88 -2.99
N PHE A 140 8.88 -28.33 -1.85
CA PHE A 140 9.69 -28.29 -0.63
C PHE A 140 8.87 -28.63 0.60
N ASP A 141 9.56 -29.06 1.65
CA ASP A 141 9.00 -29.19 2.98
C ASP A 141 9.43 -28.00 3.87
N HIS A 142 8.57 -27.63 4.80
CA HIS A 142 8.80 -26.58 5.79
C HIS A 142 8.14 -26.99 7.11
N GLU A 143 8.90 -26.87 8.19
CA GLU A 143 8.42 -27.03 9.56
C GLU A 143 8.83 -25.77 10.32
N GLY A 144 7.87 -24.96 10.73
CA GLY A 144 8.09 -23.73 11.48
C GLY A 144 7.22 -23.65 12.73
N ALA A 145 7.23 -22.48 13.38
CA ALA A 145 6.53 -22.29 14.64
C ALA A 145 5.02 -22.19 14.45
N PHE A 146 4.58 -21.70 13.29
CA PHE A 146 3.16 -21.49 12.98
C PHE A 146 2.65 -22.41 11.87
N TYR A 147 3.50 -22.87 10.95
CA TYR A 147 3.06 -23.63 9.78
C TYR A 147 3.93 -24.85 9.53
N SER A 148 3.29 -25.95 9.12
CA SER A 148 3.91 -27.16 8.60
C SER A 148 3.41 -27.40 7.18
N VAL A 149 4.33 -27.52 6.22
CA VAL A 149 4.01 -27.72 4.81
C VAL A 149 4.84 -28.88 4.29
N LYS A 150 4.16 -29.89 3.74
CA LYS A 150 4.79 -31.00 3.01
C LYS A 150 4.50 -30.88 1.52
N GLY A 151 5.53 -31.02 0.68
CA GLY A 151 5.42 -30.96 -0.77
C GLY A 151 4.90 -29.61 -1.28
N GLY A 152 5.22 -28.51 -0.59
CA GLY A 152 4.79 -27.16 -0.91
C GLY A 152 5.15 -26.74 -2.33
N TYR A 153 4.14 -26.60 -3.18
CA TYR A 153 4.31 -26.18 -4.57
C TYR A 153 3.04 -25.53 -5.12
N VAL A 154 3.20 -24.37 -5.77
CA VAL A 154 2.12 -23.72 -6.54
C VAL A 154 2.27 -24.08 -8.02
N PRO A 155 1.34 -24.86 -8.60
CA PRO A 155 1.35 -25.14 -10.02
C PRO A 155 0.94 -23.90 -10.82
N ARG A 156 1.45 -23.76 -12.06
CA ARG A 156 1.06 -22.72 -13.03
C ARG A 156 1.32 -21.25 -12.62
N LYS A 157 2.28 -21.00 -11.73
CA LYS A 157 2.72 -19.64 -11.33
C LYS A 157 3.51 -18.86 -12.39
N GLY A 158 3.54 -19.31 -13.65
CA GLY A 158 4.33 -18.69 -14.73
C GLY A 158 5.85 -18.98 -14.63
N PRO A 159 6.63 -18.71 -15.69
CA PRO A 159 8.07 -19.02 -15.75
C PRO A 159 8.94 -18.13 -14.84
N HIS A 160 8.42 -17.01 -14.36
CA HIS A 160 9.13 -16.10 -13.45
C HIS A 160 8.56 -16.12 -12.02
N GLY A 161 7.68 -17.08 -11.72
CA GLY A 161 6.92 -17.08 -10.48
C GLY A 161 5.77 -16.06 -10.47
N ALA A 162 5.07 -15.99 -9.34
CA ALA A 162 4.05 -14.97 -9.13
C ALA A 162 4.69 -13.72 -8.51
N ASP A 163 4.60 -12.59 -9.23
CA ASP A 163 4.96 -11.28 -8.68
C ASP A 163 3.72 -10.66 -8.03
N VAL A 164 3.78 -10.51 -6.71
CA VAL A 164 2.72 -9.91 -5.90
C VAL A 164 3.38 -8.90 -4.97
N THR A 165 3.04 -7.63 -5.14
CA THR A 165 3.58 -6.56 -4.30
C THR A 165 3.09 -6.73 -2.86
N ILE A 166 4.02 -6.80 -1.91
CA ILE A 166 3.69 -6.91 -0.48
C ILE A 166 3.66 -5.52 0.16
N ARG A 167 2.53 -5.21 0.81
CA ARG A 167 2.31 -3.95 1.53
C ARG A 167 2.17 -4.25 3.01
N LEU A 168 2.91 -3.52 3.84
CA LEU A 168 2.95 -3.67 5.30
C LEU A 168 2.93 -2.29 5.96
N GLY A 169 2.38 -2.20 7.17
CA GLY A 169 2.43 -1.00 8.00
C GLY A 169 2.73 -1.35 9.46
N GLY A 170 2.72 -0.34 10.32
CA GLY A 170 2.88 -0.49 11.78
C GLY A 170 4.14 0.17 12.33
N GLN A 171 4.08 0.60 13.59
CA GLN A 171 5.13 1.43 14.21
C GLN A 171 5.98 0.69 15.25
N SER A 172 5.56 -0.51 15.64
CA SER A 172 6.24 -1.33 16.63
C SER A 172 7.55 -1.90 16.09
N GLY A 173 8.52 -2.16 16.97
CA GLY A 173 9.81 -2.73 16.55
C GLY A 173 9.68 -4.07 15.82
N THR A 174 8.72 -4.91 16.22
CA THR A 174 8.43 -6.19 15.52
C THR A 174 7.85 -5.95 14.13
N ALA A 175 6.88 -5.03 13.99
CA ALA A 175 6.30 -4.70 12.70
C ALA A 175 7.36 -4.14 11.73
N LEU A 176 8.21 -3.24 12.21
CA LEU A 176 9.26 -2.62 11.40
C LEU A 176 10.30 -3.65 10.91
N ARG A 177 10.67 -4.63 11.73
CA ARG A 177 11.56 -5.72 11.30
C ARG A 177 10.92 -6.57 10.21
N VAL A 178 9.67 -7.00 10.39
CA VAL A 178 8.95 -7.79 9.39
C VAL A 178 8.77 -6.98 8.10
N ALA A 179 8.42 -5.69 8.21
CA ALA A 179 8.35 -4.77 7.08
C ALA A 179 9.70 -4.61 6.36
N GLY A 180 10.78 -4.37 7.09
CA GLY A 180 12.12 -4.26 6.51
C GLY A 180 12.53 -5.52 5.73
N ARG A 181 12.15 -6.69 6.23
CA ARG A 181 12.39 -7.98 5.57
C ARG A 181 11.51 -8.21 4.35
N HIS A 182 10.22 -7.84 4.41
CA HIS A 182 9.23 -8.29 3.43
C HIS A 182 8.62 -7.21 2.53
N ALA A 183 8.41 -5.99 3.02
CA ALA A 183 7.63 -4.97 2.35
C ALA A 183 8.26 -4.48 1.04
N ASP A 184 7.43 -4.32 0.02
CA ASP A 184 7.75 -3.58 -1.21
C ASP A 184 7.15 -2.16 -1.14
N VAL A 185 6.04 -2.01 -0.42
CA VAL A 185 5.46 -0.71 -0.04
C VAL A 185 5.23 -0.71 1.48
N PHE A 186 5.71 0.32 2.16
CA PHE A 186 5.39 0.57 3.55
C PHE A 186 4.25 1.60 3.64
N GLU A 187 3.14 1.20 4.26
CA GLU A 187 2.01 2.06 4.57
C GLU A 187 2.28 2.80 5.88
N LEU A 188 2.46 4.11 5.75
CA LEU A 188 2.82 5.00 6.84
C LEU A 188 1.65 5.21 7.80
N SER A 189 1.96 5.45 9.06
CA SER A 189 0.99 6.02 9.99
C SER A 189 0.90 7.52 9.80
N ALA A 190 -0.29 8.09 9.91
CA ALA A 190 -0.44 9.54 9.88
C ALA A 190 0.24 10.21 11.07
N GLY A 191 0.84 11.36 10.79
CA GLY A 191 1.55 12.22 11.72
C GLY A 191 2.03 13.45 10.97
N SER A 192 2.68 14.36 11.68
CA SER A 192 3.39 15.49 11.06
C SER A 192 4.48 15.03 10.07
N PRO A 193 4.92 15.88 9.14
CA PRO A 193 6.01 15.54 8.22
C PRO A 193 7.28 15.06 8.94
N ASP A 194 7.61 15.62 10.10
CA ASP A 194 8.78 15.23 10.88
C ASP A 194 8.63 13.83 11.48
N GLU A 195 7.47 13.52 12.08
CA GLU A 195 7.17 12.18 12.61
C GLU A 195 7.16 11.12 11.50
N VAL A 196 6.59 11.47 10.34
CA VAL A 196 6.57 10.60 9.16
C VAL A 196 8.00 10.38 8.63
N GLY A 197 8.82 11.44 8.58
CA GLY A 197 10.23 11.34 8.19
C GLY A 197 11.01 10.42 9.12
N GLN A 198 10.82 10.53 10.44
CA GLN A 198 11.44 9.63 11.41
C GLN A 198 11.00 8.17 11.22
N LEU A 199 9.72 7.93 10.91
CA LEU A 199 9.21 6.58 10.65
C LEU A 199 9.83 5.99 9.37
N ILE A 200 9.97 6.79 8.31
CA ILE A 200 10.65 6.39 7.06
C ILE A 200 12.08 5.95 7.34
N GLU A 201 12.85 6.72 8.11
CA GLU A 201 14.23 6.37 8.43
C GLU A 201 14.32 5.07 9.24
N ARG A 202 13.42 4.88 10.23
CA ARG A 202 13.37 3.65 11.03
C ARG A 202 13.10 2.41 10.18
N VAL A 203 12.14 2.45 9.27
CA VAL A 203 11.84 1.29 8.41
C VAL A 203 12.90 1.08 7.33
N ARG A 204 13.53 2.14 6.82
CA ARG A 204 14.69 2.02 5.93
C ARG A 204 15.87 1.36 6.61
N ALA A 205 16.15 1.69 7.87
CA ALA A 205 17.19 1.03 8.66
C ALA A 205 16.91 -0.47 8.80
N ALA A 206 15.67 -0.86 9.16
CA ALA A 206 15.28 -2.26 9.22
C ALA A 206 15.38 -2.96 7.85
N ALA A 207 15.07 -2.28 6.75
CA ALA A 207 15.23 -2.82 5.40
C ALA A 207 16.71 -2.92 4.96
N ALA A 208 17.59 -2.07 5.50
CA ALA A 208 19.01 -2.08 5.20
C ALA A 208 19.69 -3.35 5.70
N GLU A 209 19.23 -3.91 6.84
CA GLU A 209 19.69 -5.20 7.37
C GLU A 209 19.49 -6.36 6.38
N HIS A 210 18.59 -6.19 5.40
CA HIS A 210 18.31 -7.16 4.35
C HIS A 210 18.80 -6.71 2.96
N GLY A 211 19.54 -5.60 2.86
CA GLY A 211 19.99 -5.03 1.58
C GLY A 211 18.85 -4.48 0.71
N ARG A 212 17.72 -4.10 1.34
CA ARG A 212 16.48 -3.71 0.66
C ARG A 212 16.08 -2.24 0.82
N ALA A 213 16.85 -1.44 1.55
CA ALA A 213 16.50 -0.04 1.83
C ALA A 213 16.13 0.78 0.57
N GLY A 214 16.87 0.62 -0.53
CA GLY A 214 16.60 1.32 -1.79
C GLY A 214 15.42 0.79 -2.61
N LYS A 215 14.81 -0.34 -2.22
CA LYS A 215 13.65 -0.94 -2.91
C LYS A 215 12.32 -0.55 -2.29
N LEU A 216 12.33 0.00 -1.07
CA LEU A 216 11.13 0.28 -0.31
C LEU A 216 10.44 1.57 -0.81
N ARG A 217 9.14 1.45 -1.11
CA ARG A 217 8.27 2.58 -1.48
C ARG A 217 7.36 2.94 -0.30
N PHE A 218 6.80 4.14 -0.31
CA PHE A 218 5.97 4.64 0.79
C PHE A 218 4.60 5.10 0.31
N ALA A 219 3.57 4.70 1.05
CA ALA A 219 2.19 5.14 0.87
C ALA A 219 1.68 5.83 2.14
N LEU A 220 1.05 6.99 2.01
CA LEU A 220 0.54 7.78 3.15
C LEU A 220 -1.00 7.80 3.14
N PRO A 221 -1.68 7.39 4.22
CA PRO A 221 -3.12 7.57 4.37
C PRO A 221 -3.50 9.04 4.56
N VAL A 222 -4.44 9.49 3.75
CA VAL A 222 -4.98 10.86 3.73
C VAL A 222 -6.50 10.78 3.76
N ARG A 223 -7.14 11.59 4.59
CA ARG A 223 -8.60 11.67 4.67
C ARG A 223 -9.08 13.06 4.28
N ILE A 224 -10.02 13.09 3.34
CA ILE A 224 -10.67 14.31 2.92
C ILE A 224 -11.94 14.46 3.77
N ARG A 225 -12.01 15.50 4.60
CA ARG A 225 -13.15 15.68 5.51
C ARG A 225 -14.44 15.98 4.74
N SER A 226 -15.48 15.20 5.01
CA SER A 226 -16.85 15.43 4.50
C SER A 226 -17.71 16.11 5.56
N GLN A 227 -18.45 17.17 5.22
CA GLN A 227 -19.13 18.08 6.18
C GLN A 227 -20.21 17.40 7.06
N LYS A 228 -20.56 16.13 6.82
CA LYS A 228 -21.72 15.47 7.47
C LYS A 228 -21.55 14.02 7.93
N ASP A 229 -20.43 13.35 7.71
CA ASP A 229 -20.30 11.94 8.12
C ASP A 229 -19.12 11.76 9.08
N ALA A 230 -19.46 11.53 10.35
CA ALA A 230 -18.55 10.93 11.32
C ALA A 230 -18.35 9.45 10.96
N VAL A 231 -17.62 9.18 9.88
CA VAL A 231 -17.17 7.83 9.58
C VAL A 231 -16.12 7.47 10.63
N VAL A 232 -16.43 6.46 11.44
CA VAL A 232 -15.50 5.90 12.43
C VAL A 232 -14.33 5.31 11.65
N ALA A 233 -13.20 6.02 11.69
CA ALA A 233 -11.98 5.59 11.03
C ALA A 233 -11.20 4.64 11.92
N ASP A 234 -11.04 3.41 11.46
CA ASP A 234 -10.19 2.38 12.08
C ASP A 234 -8.67 2.70 11.94
N HIS A 235 -8.31 3.69 11.11
CA HIS A 235 -6.93 4.07 10.84
C HIS A 235 -6.70 5.59 10.88
N LYS A 236 -5.66 6.02 11.63
CA LYS A 236 -5.15 7.39 11.64
C LYS A 236 -4.73 7.80 10.23
N ALA A 237 -5.31 8.88 9.70
CA ALA A 237 -4.98 9.46 8.40
C ALA A 237 -4.66 10.95 8.56
N VAL A 238 -3.91 11.53 7.62
CA VAL A 238 -3.70 12.98 7.58
C VAL A 238 -5.00 13.63 7.13
N GLU A 239 -5.61 14.43 8.00
CA GLU A 239 -6.88 15.11 7.73
C GLU A 239 -6.64 16.36 6.88
N VAL A 240 -7.20 16.39 5.68
CA VAL A 240 -7.13 17.53 4.77
C VAL A 240 -8.53 18.10 4.51
N SER A 241 -8.59 19.39 4.20
CA SER A 241 -9.81 20.06 3.77
C SER A 241 -10.22 19.59 2.36
N ARG A 242 -11.39 20.03 1.90
CA ARG A 242 -11.91 19.62 0.59
C ARG A 242 -11.38 20.40 -0.60
N SER A 243 -10.80 21.59 -0.39
CA SER A 243 -10.39 22.38 -1.55
C SER A 243 -9.16 21.73 -2.19
N PRO A 244 -9.17 21.49 -3.51
CA PRO A 244 -8.06 20.81 -4.18
C PRO A 244 -6.70 21.50 -3.99
N ALA A 245 -6.69 22.83 -3.89
CA ALA A 245 -5.48 23.61 -3.64
C ALA A 245 -4.91 23.37 -2.23
N GLU A 246 -5.76 23.36 -1.20
CA GLU A 246 -5.31 23.06 0.17
C GLU A 246 -4.86 21.61 0.31
N ILE A 247 -5.54 20.67 -0.34
CA ILE A 247 -5.09 19.26 -0.40
C ILE A 247 -3.69 19.21 -1.00
N ALA A 248 -3.48 19.83 -2.17
CA ALA A 248 -2.18 19.83 -2.81
C ALA A 248 -1.09 20.43 -1.90
N LEU A 249 -1.34 21.60 -1.31
CA LEU A 249 -0.41 22.26 -0.39
C LEU A 249 -0.10 21.40 0.85
N ALA A 250 -1.09 20.74 1.42
CA ALA A 250 -0.92 19.86 2.57
C ALA A 250 -0.06 18.63 2.27
N LEU A 251 -0.07 18.13 1.02
CA LEU A 251 0.69 16.94 0.62
C LEU A 251 2.12 17.23 0.16
N LEU A 252 2.46 18.49 -0.15
CA LEU A 252 3.81 18.86 -0.61
C LEU A 252 4.93 18.47 0.38
N PRO A 253 4.83 18.74 1.69
CA PRO A 253 5.88 18.35 2.63
C PRO A 253 6.11 16.83 2.66
N TYR A 254 5.05 16.04 2.57
CA TYR A 254 5.14 14.59 2.54
C TYR A 254 5.77 14.08 1.24
N ALA A 255 5.40 14.67 0.09
CA ALA A 255 6.03 14.36 -1.19
C ALA A 255 7.54 14.66 -1.18
N ALA A 256 7.97 15.71 -0.46
CA ALA A 256 9.39 16.04 -0.30
C ALA A 256 10.18 14.96 0.47
N LEU A 257 9.52 14.16 1.33
CA LEU A 257 10.12 13.00 2.01
C LEU A 257 10.30 11.77 1.10
N GLY A 258 9.98 11.89 -0.19
CA GLY A 258 10.05 10.78 -1.14
C GLY A 258 8.80 9.88 -1.14
N ILE A 259 7.71 10.31 -0.49
CA ILE A 259 6.41 9.64 -0.59
C ILE A 259 5.86 9.85 -2.00
N ARG A 260 5.39 8.76 -2.61
CA ARG A 260 4.91 8.76 -4.01
C ARG A 260 3.56 8.08 -4.18
N GLU A 261 2.94 7.60 -3.10
CA GLU A 261 1.58 7.10 -3.11
C GLU A 261 0.77 7.75 -1.99
N PHE A 262 -0.40 8.31 -2.31
CA PHE A 262 -1.35 8.83 -1.33
C PHE A 262 -2.63 7.99 -1.35
N MET A 263 -3.00 7.46 -0.18
CA MET A 263 -4.16 6.60 0.00
C MET A 263 -5.33 7.47 0.49
N ILE A 264 -6.24 7.81 -0.42
CA ILE A 264 -7.29 8.80 -0.19
C ILE A 264 -8.57 8.13 0.30
N ALA A 265 -9.02 8.51 1.49
CA ALA A 265 -10.29 8.09 2.09
C ALA A 265 -11.26 9.28 2.23
N GLY A 266 -12.56 8.97 2.41
CA GLY A 266 -13.60 9.97 2.71
C GLY A 266 -14.35 10.52 1.50
N ILE A 267 -14.26 9.84 0.35
CA ILE A 267 -14.91 10.24 -0.92
C ILE A 267 -15.57 9.03 -1.60
N ASP A 268 -16.55 8.39 -0.96
CA ASP A 268 -17.14 7.14 -1.46
C ASP A 268 -18.33 7.37 -2.41
N ARG A 269 -18.94 8.57 -2.40
CA ARG A 269 -20.10 8.86 -3.24
C ARG A 269 -19.64 9.15 -4.67
N PRO A 270 -20.35 8.66 -5.72
CA PRO A 270 -19.99 8.91 -7.11
C PRO A 270 -19.70 10.39 -7.45
N ARG A 271 -20.50 11.32 -6.91
CA ARG A 271 -20.28 12.77 -7.08
C ARG A 271 -18.99 13.28 -6.42
N GLU A 272 -18.66 12.77 -5.25
CA GLU A 272 -17.43 13.12 -4.52
C GLU A 272 -16.21 12.58 -5.28
N ILE A 273 -16.24 11.31 -5.73
CA ILE A 273 -15.19 10.69 -6.56
C ILE A 273 -14.96 11.52 -7.82
N ALA A 274 -16.02 11.86 -8.55
CA ALA A 274 -15.93 12.59 -9.81
C ALA A 274 -15.32 14.00 -9.68
N THR A 275 -15.62 14.69 -8.57
CA THR A 275 -15.22 16.09 -8.35
C THR A 275 -13.85 16.16 -7.70
N VAL A 276 -13.71 15.54 -6.52
CA VAL A 276 -12.50 15.59 -5.71
C VAL A 276 -11.39 14.77 -6.35
N GLY A 277 -11.70 13.60 -6.91
CA GLY A 277 -10.73 12.75 -7.60
C GLY A 277 -10.08 13.49 -8.77
N ARG A 278 -10.89 14.01 -9.70
CA ARG A 278 -10.39 14.70 -10.89
C ARG A 278 -9.55 15.93 -10.54
N GLU A 279 -10.02 16.77 -9.62
CA GLU A 279 -9.34 18.02 -9.28
C GLU A 279 -8.10 17.79 -8.42
N ALA A 280 -8.18 16.96 -7.37
CA ALA A 280 -7.04 16.70 -6.49
C ALA A 280 -5.93 15.93 -7.22
N VAL A 281 -6.26 14.87 -7.95
CA VAL A 281 -5.26 14.08 -8.70
C VAL A 281 -4.56 14.96 -9.73
N THR A 282 -5.31 15.77 -10.48
CA THR A 282 -4.75 16.66 -11.50
C THR A 282 -3.88 17.76 -10.88
N LEU A 283 -4.35 18.43 -9.83
CA LEU A 283 -3.63 19.54 -9.22
C LEU A 283 -2.36 19.11 -8.48
N ILE A 284 -2.40 17.98 -7.77
CA ILE A 284 -1.21 17.43 -7.10
C ILE A 284 -0.17 17.02 -8.16
N SER A 285 -0.60 16.32 -9.20
CA SER A 285 0.29 15.89 -10.30
C SER A 285 0.94 17.10 -10.98
N ASN A 286 0.16 18.14 -11.28
CA ASN A 286 0.66 19.36 -11.92
C ASN A 286 1.57 20.19 -11.00
N SER A 287 1.23 20.34 -9.71
CA SER A 287 2.01 21.13 -8.76
C SER A 287 3.40 20.52 -8.51
N LEU A 288 3.47 19.20 -8.50
CA LEU A 288 4.73 18.49 -8.31
C LEU A 288 5.58 18.45 -9.58
N ALA A 289 4.96 18.28 -10.75
CA ALA A 289 5.67 18.39 -12.03
C ALA A 289 6.32 19.77 -12.21
N ARG A 290 5.63 20.86 -11.83
CA ARG A 290 6.21 22.22 -11.83
C ARG A 290 7.41 22.34 -10.89
N ARG A 291 7.31 21.81 -9.66
CA ARG A 291 8.43 21.85 -8.72
C ARG A 291 9.63 21.01 -9.16
N GLU A 292 9.42 19.84 -9.78
CA GLU A 292 10.52 19.05 -10.34
C GLU A 292 11.22 19.80 -11.49
N ALA A 293 10.48 20.61 -12.26
CA ALA A 293 11.06 21.49 -13.28
C ALA A 293 11.79 22.72 -12.71
N GLU A 294 11.35 23.22 -11.54
CA GLU A 294 11.96 24.36 -10.83
C GLU A 294 13.13 23.95 -9.91
N ALA A 295 13.29 22.66 -9.59
CA ALA A 295 14.39 22.17 -8.78
C ALA A 295 15.72 22.32 -9.54
N PRO A 296 16.74 22.99 -8.97
CA PRO A 296 18.01 23.19 -9.64
C PRO A 296 18.69 21.84 -9.92
N GLN A 297 19.07 21.62 -11.18
CA GLN A 297 19.78 20.39 -11.55
C GLN A 297 21.13 20.30 -10.82
N PRO A 298 21.46 19.13 -10.21
CA PRO A 298 22.76 18.93 -9.60
C PRO A 298 23.84 18.96 -10.69
N GLY A 299 24.53 20.09 -10.81
CA GLY A 299 25.56 20.33 -11.82
C GLY A 299 25.63 21.78 -12.35
N ALA A 300 24.59 22.60 -12.14
CA ALA A 300 24.54 23.96 -12.69
C ALA A 300 25.50 24.97 -12.01
N PHE A 301 26.14 24.59 -10.90
CA PHE A 301 27.18 25.37 -10.23
C PHE A 301 28.55 24.67 -10.31
N ALA A 302 29.00 24.31 -11.51
CA ALA A 302 30.43 24.17 -11.73
C ALA A 302 31.06 25.57 -11.62
N ARG A 303 31.70 25.86 -10.47
CA ARG A 303 32.53 27.06 -10.30
C ARG A 303 33.48 27.18 -11.50
N ARG A 304 33.33 28.23 -12.31
CA ARG A 304 34.37 28.63 -13.25
C ARG A 304 35.62 28.95 -12.43
N LEU A 305 36.59 28.04 -12.45
CA LEU A 305 37.93 28.35 -11.97
C LEU A 305 38.49 29.48 -12.84
N PRO A 306 39.06 30.55 -12.23
CA PRO A 306 39.69 31.61 -13.01
C PRO A 306 40.91 31.08 -13.74
N PRO A 307 41.24 31.62 -14.93
CA PRO A 307 42.36 31.14 -15.72
C PRO A 307 43.67 31.39 -14.98
N GLU A 308 44.50 30.35 -14.87
CA GLU A 308 45.85 30.44 -14.31
C GLU A 308 46.67 31.47 -15.09
N SER A 309 47.16 32.48 -14.38
CA SER A 309 48.14 33.43 -14.88
C SER A 309 49.47 32.73 -15.08
N ARG A 310 49.89 32.57 -16.35
CA ARG A 310 51.27 32.22 -16.69
C ARG A 310 52.20 33.35 -16.26
N ALA A 311 53.15 33.06 -15.39
CA ALA A 311 54.29 33.93 -15.13
C ALA A 311 55.30 33.84 -16.29
N PRO A 312 55.93 34.94 -16.73
CA PRO A 312 57.00 34.88 -17.72
C PRO A 312 58.37 34.69 -17.04
N VAL A 313 59.10 33.70 -17.55
CA VAL A 313 60.55 33.40 -17.48
C VAL A 313 61.20 33.31 -16.10
#